data_AF-A0A0Q4SPD9-F1
#
_entry.id   AF-A0A0Q4SPD9-F1
#
_cell.length_a   1.000
_cell.length_b   1.000
_cell.length_c   1.000
_cell.angle_alpha   90.00
_cell.angle_beta   90.00
_cell.angle_gamma   90.00
#
_symmetry.space_group_name_H-M   'P 1'
#
loop_
_entity.id
_entity.type
_entity.pdbx_description
1 polymer ?
#
loop_
_entity_poly.entity_id
_entity_poly.type
_entity_poly.pdbx_seq_one_letter_code
_entity_poly.pdbx_strand_id
1 'polypeptide(L)'
;MNKIKLFLLYITFLQSVFVLAQSNANYQTLTNRIKQFSKPAKILYKNIDAKGNGSIEFTNAKKQILRFRLNNKKLEIMHGGIAYQLFYYKNNYLQRIETFDSNGKLAPERESKNEAAVNFIIDKPDLYLRKKKLIDAAEGNIDLKDDSNEKIIRVEIFDENNLPIREFQPTYISSKTYYNYNDRMYWP
;
A
#
# COMPACT_ATOMS: atom_id res chain seq x y z
N MET A 1 -38.64 2.78 -36.21
CA MET A 1 -38.16 3.47 -35.00
C MET A 1 -37.60 4.83 -35.41
N ASN A 2 -38.17 5.95 -34.95
CA ASN A 2 -37.77 7.29 -35.39
C ASN A 2 -36.27 7.52 -35.15
N LYS A 3 -35.54 8.03 -36.17
CA LYS A 3 -34.09 8.35 -36.10
C LYS A 3 -33.75 9.23 -34.87
N ILE A 4 -34.67 10.09 -34.47
CA ILE A 4 -34.58 10.94 -33.27
C ILE A 4 -34.58 10.11 -31.97
N LYS A 5 -35.40 9.06 -31.87
CA LYS A 5 -35.43 8.18 -30.69
C LYS A 5 -34.14 7.37 -30.55
N LEU A 6 -33.58 6.93 -31.68
CA LEU A 6 -32.30 6.21 -31.70
C LEU A 6 -31.13 7.15 -31.31
N PHE A 7 -31.13 8.39 -31.80
CA PHE A 7 -30.14 9.40 -31.44
C PHE A 7 -30.17 9.76 -29.95
N LEU A 8 -31.36 9.95 -29.37
CA LEU A 8 -31.51 10.21 -27.93
C LEU A 8 -31.02 9.03 -27.08
N LEU A 9 -31.25 7.79 -27.52
CA LEU A 9 -30.73 6.59 -26.84
C LEU A 9 -29.20 6.60 -26.79
N TYR A 10 -28.52 6.94 -27.88
CA TYR A 10 -27.06 7.05 -27.92
C TYR A 10 -26.52 8.13 -26.98
N ILE A 11 -27.20 9.28 -26.86
CA ILE A 11 -26.81 10.35 -25.93
C ILE A 11 -26.91 9.86 -24.48
N THR A 12 -28.01 9.19 -24.12
CA THR A 12 -28.18 8.67 -22.75
C THR A 12 -27.14 7.60 -22.39
N PHE A 13 -26.78 6.73 -23.34
CA PHE A 13 -25.67 5.78 -23.16
C PHE A 13 -24.33 6.50 -22.99
N LEU A 14 -24.04 7.51 -23.81
CA LEU A 14 -22.77 8.24 -23.74
C LEU A 14 -22.62 8.97 -22.38
N GLN A 15 -23.68 9.61 -21.89
CA GLN A 15 -23.67 10.29 -20.59
C GLN A 15 -23.38 9.33 -19.42
N SER A 16 -23.92 8.12 -19.46
CA SER A 16 -23.68 7.12 -18.41
C SER A 16 -22.21 6.67 -18.36
N VAL A 17 -21.52 6.58 -19.52
CA VAL A 17 -20.10 6.23 -19.59
C VAL A 17 -19.22 7.35 -19.02
N PHE A 18 -19.56 8.63 -19.29
CA PHE A 18 -18.80 9.77 -18.76
C PHE A 18 -18.91 9.90 -17.23
N VAL A 19 -20.09 9.68 -16.64
CA VAL A 19 -20.29 9.75 -15.19
C VAL A 19 -19.48 8.66 -14.45
N LEU A 20 -19.45 7.44 -14.99
CA LEU A 20 -18.66 6.34 -14.43
C LEU A 20 -17.15 6.60 -14.55
N ALA A 21 -16.69 7.14 -15.68
CA ALA A 21 -15.28 7.50 -15.89
C ALA A 21 -14.81 8.59 -14.92
N GLN A 22 -15.66 9.58 -14.62
CA GLN A 22 -15.32 10.71 -13.75
C GLN A 22 -15.11 10.28 -12.28
N SER A 23 -15.83 9.25 -11.81
CA SER A 23 -15.64 8.69 -10.46
C SER A 23 -14.28 8.01 -10.26
N ASN A 24 -13.71 7.39 -11.30
CA ASN A 24 -12.41 6.72 -11.25
C ASN A 24 -11.26 7.67 -11.60
N ALA A 25 -11.49 8.65 -12.49
CA ALA A 25 -10.51 9.67 -12.84
C ALA A 25 -10.12 10.56 -11.64
N ASN A 26 -11.04 10.74 -10.68
CA ASN A 26 -10.80 11.60 -9.52
C ASN A 26 -9.65 11.11 -8.62
N TYR A 27 -9.60 9.81 -8.32
CA TYR A 27 -8.58 9.27 -7.41
C TYR A 27 -7.19 9.12 -8.04
N GLN A 28 -7.12 8.95 -9.36
CA GLN A 28 -5.82 8.90 -10.05
C GLN A 28 -5.01 10.18 -9.82
N THR A 29 -5.67 11.33 -9.71
CA THR A 29 -4.98 12.61 -9.43
C THR A 29 -4.25 12.60 -8.08
N LEU A 30 -4.74 11.88 -7.08
CA LEU A 30 -4.09 11.73 -5.77
C LEU A 30 -2.78 10.94 -5.88
N THR A 31 -2.73 9.95 -6.78
CA THR A 31 -1.50 9.17 -7.00
C THR A 31 -0.37 10.02 -7.56
N ASN A 32 -0.66 11.14 -8.24
CA ASN A 32 0.34 12.01 -8.85
C ASN A 32 1.24 12.72 -7.83
N ARG A 33 0.83 12.77 -6.56
CA ARG A 33 1.62 13.41 -5.49
C ARG A 33 2.87 12.60 -5.16
N ILE A 34 2.85 11.28 -5.40
CA ILE A 34 3.96 10.39 -5.05
C ILE A 34 4.86 10.17 -6.27
N LYS A 35 5.99 10.88 -6.31
CA LYS A 35 6.93 10.85 -7.45
C LYS A 35 7.52 9.46 -7.70
N GLN A 36 7.68 8.67 -6.65
CA GLN A 36 8.24 7.32 -6.67
C GLN A 36 7.26 6.29 -7.27
N PHE A 37 5.97 6.64 -7.39
CA PHE A 37 4.94 5.77 -7.94
C PHE A 37 4.71 6.07 -9.43
N SER A 38 5.27 5.23 -10.29
CA SER A 38 5.20 5.43 -11.75
C SER A 38 3.80 5.22 -12.33
N LYS A 39 3.53 5.95 -13.42
CA LYS A 39 2.36 5.77 -14.29
C LYS A 39 2.69 4.80 -15.46
N PRO A 40 1.69 4.15 -16.08
CA PRO A 40 0.26 4.18 -15.74
C PRO A 40 -0.04 3.40 -14.45
N ALA A 41 -1.05 3.87 -13.71
CA ALA A 41 -1.54 3.25 -12.49
C ALA A 41 -2.98 2.77 -12.67
N LYS A 42 -3.30 1.62 -12.09
CA LYS A 42 -4.64 1.05 -12.06
C LYS A 42 -5.07 0.78 -10.64
N ILE A 43 -6.37 0.84 -10.36
CA ILE A 43 -6.92 0.44 -9.06
C ILE A 43 -6.68 -1.06 -8.90
N LEU A 44 -6.06 -1.44 -7.80
CA LEU A 44 -5.89 -2.83 -7.36
C LEU A 44 -7.04 -3.23 -6.43
N TYR A 45 -7.38 -2.35 -5.49
CA TYR A 45 -8.42 -2.56 -4.49
C TYR A 45 -9.09 -1.23 -4.14
N LYS A 46 -10.39 -1.26 -3.90
CA LYS A 46 -11.18 -0.08 -3.50
C LYS A 46 -12.29 -0.52 -2.55
N ASN A 47 -12.26 0.01 -1.33
CA ASN A 47 -13.30 -0.18 -0.34
C ASN A 47 -13.69 1.20 0.20
N ILE A 48 -14.71 1.81 -0.42
CA ILE A 48 -15.20 3.15 -0.09
C ILE A 48 -16.70 3.07 0.20
N ASP A 49 -17.12 3.54 1.37
CA ASP A 49 -18.52 3.59 1.79
C ASP A 49 -19.32 4.69 1.07
N ALA A 50 -20.63 4.75 1.31
CA ALA A 50 -21.51 5.75 0.72
C ALA A 50 -21.18 7.20 1.14
N LYS A 51 -20.53 7.39 2.29
CA LYS A 51 -20.08 8.71 2.79
C LYS A 51 -18.75 9.12 2.14
N GLY A 52 -18.07 8.20 1.46
CA GLY A 52 -16.77 8.43 0.83
C GLY A 52 -15.60 8.16 1.78
N ASN A 53 -15.79 7.32 2.79
CA ASN A 53 -14.73 6.88 3.70
C ASN A 53 -14.19 5.52 3.28
N GLY A 54 -12.91 5.27 3.51
CA GLY A 54 -12.31 3.96 3.36
C GLY A 54 -10.96 4.00 2.64
N SER A 55 -10.50 2.88 2.08
CA SER A 55 -9.16 2.74 1.51
C SER A 55 -9.18 2.46 0.02
N ILE A 56 -8.11 2.91 -0.66
CA ILE A 56 -7.86 2.63 -2.07
C ILE A 56 -6.41 2.18 -2.23
N GLU A 57 -6.20 1.13 -3.01
CA GLU A 57 -4.89 0.68 -3.46
C GLU A 57 -4.77 0.81 -4.97
N PHE A 58 -3.68 1.39 -5.43
CA PHE A 58 -3.27 1.43 -6.83
C PHE A 58 -2.05 0.55 -7.05
N THR A 59 -1.94 -0.05 -8.22
CA THR A 59 -0.72 -0.73 -8.68
C THR A 59 -0.27 -0.22 -10.03
N ASN A 60 1.00 -0.42 -10.36
CA ASN A 60 1.62 0.02 -11.61
C ASN A 60 2.45 -1.10 -12.27
N ALA A 61 3.09 -0.79 -13.39
CA ALA A 61 3.89 -1.76 -14.15
C ALA A 61 5.07 -2.34 -13.35
N LYS A 62 5.58 -1.60 -12.35
CA LYS A 62 6.65 -2.06 -11.44
C LYS A 62 6.13 -2.95 -10.31
N LYS A 63 4.83 -3.29 -10.30
CA LYS A 63 4.15 -4.02 -9.22
C LYS A 63 4.28 -3.34 -7.85
N GLN A 64 4.53 -2.03 -7.83
CA GLN A 64 4.40 -1.24 -6.60
C GLN A 64 2.92 -1.17 -6.21
N ILE A 65 2.65 -0.98 -4.93
CA ILE A 65 1.29 -0.70 -4.44
C ILE A 65 1.31 0.63 -3.71
N LEU A 66 0.52 1.58 -4.18
CA LEU A 66 0.28 2.85 -3.49
C LEU A 66 -1.08 2.77 -2.79
N ARG A 67 -1.08 2.99 -1.48
CA ARG A 67 -2.25 2.89 -0.62
C ARG A 67 -2.48 4.22 0.09
N PHE A 68 -3.75 4.62 0.18
CA PHE A 68 -4.18 5.75 0.98
C PHE A 68 -5.64 5.58 1.42
N ARG A 69 -6.08 6.42 2.36
CA ARG A 69 -7.45 6.45 2.86
C ARG A 69 -8.15 7.75 2.51
N LEU A 70 -9.47 7.68 2.50
CA LEU A 70 -10.35 8.81 2.35
C LEU A 70 -11.22 8.94 3.59
N ASN A 71 -11.46 10.19 4.00
CA ASN A 71 -12.47 10.59 4.96
C ASN A 71 -13.34 11.65 4.29
N ASN A 72 -14.64 11.38 4.14
CA ASN A 72 -15.60 12.21 3.42
C ASN A 72 -15.11 12.64 2.03
N LYS A 73 -14.62 11.67 1.23
CA LYS A 73 -14.09 11.85 -0.14
C LYS A 73 -12.78 12.66 -0.23
N LYS A 74 -12.19 13.05 0.89
CA LYS A 74 -10.90 13.76 0.94
C LYS A 74 -9.82 12.83 1.44
N LEU A 75 -8.59 13.05 1.00
CA LEU A 75 -7.41 12.33 1.51
C LEU A 75 -7.36 12.44 3.04
N GLU A 76 -7.32 11.30 3.71
CA GLU A 76 -7.18 11.21 5.16
C GLU A 76 -5.71 11.36 5.55
N ILE A 77 -5.43 12.16 6.57
CA ILE A 77 -4.12 12.26 7.21
C ILE A 77 -4.20 11.43 8.49
N MET A 78 -3.45 10.34 8.52
CA MET A 78 -3.34 9.40 9.65
C MET A 78 -2.36 9.93 10.70
N HIS A 79 -2.11 9.12 11.73
CA HIS A 79 -1.14 9.46 12.77
C HIS A 79 0.24 9.79 12.18
N GLY A 80 0.98 10.66 12.87
CA GLY A 80 2.30 11.12 12.39
C GLY A 80 2.26 12.01 11.14
N GLY A 81 1.09 12.39 10.62
CA GLY A 81 0.98 13.21 9.39
C GLY A 81 1.07 12.40 8.10
N ILE A 82 1.00 11.07 8.19
CA ILE A 82 1.10 10.15 7.05
C ILE A 82 -0.24 10.14 6.29
N ALA A 83 -0.19 10.31 4.98
CA ALA A 83 -1.35 10.22 4.10
C ALA A 83 -1.27 9.07 3.09
N TYR A 84 -0.05 8.59 2.79
CA TYR A 84 0.17 7.50 1.83
C TYR A 84 1.17 6.48 2.36
N GLN A 85 1.01 5.24 1.88
CA GLN A 85 2.00 4.18 1.99
C GLN A 85 2.33 3.63 0.59
N LEU A 86 3.62 3.48 0.29
CA LEU A 86 4.10 2.88 -0.95
C LEU A 86 4.86 1.59 -0.66
N PHE A 87 4.36 0.49 -1.19
CA PHE A 87 4.92 -0.84 -1.03
C PHE A 87 5.69 -1.25 -2.29
N TYR A 88 6.91 -1.73 -2.09
CA TYR A 88 7.80 -2.20 -3.14
C TYR A 88 7.95 -3.70 -3.04
N TYR A 89 7.70 -4.41 -4.15
CA TYR A 89 7.81 -5.86 -4.20
C TYR A 89 8.88 -6.29 -5.21
N LYS A 90 9.62 -7.34 -4.85
CA LYS A 90 10.54 -8.05 -5.76
C LYS A 90 10.27 -9.54 -5.63
N ASN A 91 10.04 -10.22 -6.75
CA ASN A 91 9.70 -11.65 -6.77
C ASN A 91 8.53 -12.01 -5.82
N ASN A 92 7.52 -11.14 -5.76
CA ASN A 92 6.35 -11.24 -4.87
C ASN A 92 6.65 -11.16 -3.35
N TYR A 93 7.87 -10.80 -2.97
CA TYR A 93 8.24 -10.50 -1.59
C TYR A 93 8.32 -8.99 -1.39
N LEU A 94 7.72 -8.51 -0.31
CA LEU A 94 7.84 -7.11 0.11
C LEU A 94 9.30 -6.79 0.43
N GLN A 95 9.87 -5.80 -0.26
CA GLN A 95 11.22 -5.32 -0.03
C GLN A 95 11.27 -4.02 0.77
N ARG A 96 10.28 -3.15 0.59
CA ARG A 96 10.30 -1.83 1.21
C ARG A 96 8.90 -1.27 1.37
N ILE A 97 8.69 -0.54 2.46
CA ILE A 97 7.54 0.34 2.67
C ILE A 97 8.08 1.76 2.86
N GLU A 98 7.44 2.73 2.22
CA GLU A 98 7.67 4.17 2.44
C GLU A 98 6.36 4.85 2.82
N THR A 99 6.41 5.79 3.75
CA THR A 99 5.28 6.61 4.20
C THR A 99 5.45 8.05 3.72
N PHE A 100 4.37 8.68 3.28
CA PHE A 100 4.40 10.05 2.76
C PHE A 100 3.30 10.92 3.35
N ASP A 101 3.58 12.22 3.46
CA ASP A 101 2.61 13.24 3.83
C ASP A 101 1.62 13.53 2.69
N SER A 102 0.66 14.43 2.94
CA SER A 102 -0.32 14.83 1.93
C SER A 102 0.29 15.51 0.69
N ASN A 103 1.54 15.96 0.77
CA ASN A 103 2.28 16.63 -0.31
C ASN A 103 3.19 15.68 -1.09
N GLY A 104 3.27 14.41 -0.67
CA GLY A 104 4.15 13.41 -1.27
C GLY A 104 5.62 13.52 -0.85
N LYS A 105 5.90 14.15 0.30
CA LYS A 105 7.22 14.10 0.95
C LYS A 105 7.26 12.90 1.90
N LEU A 106 8.43 12.30 2.08
CA LEU A 106 8.62 11.25 3.09
C LEU A 106 8.20 11.79 4.45
N ALA A 107 7.37 11.02 5.17
CA ALA A 107 6.80 11.42 6.44
C ALA A 107 7.14 10.39 7.51
N PRO A 108 7.84 10.78 8.57
CA PRO A 108 8.22 9.87 9.64
C PRO A 108 6.99 9.56 10.52
N GLU A 109 6.83 8.29 10.85
CA GLU A 109 5.87 7.87 11.87
C GLU A 109 6.43 8.20 13.25
N ARG A 110 5.98 9.31 13.84
CA ARG A 110 6.50 9.82 15.13
C ARG A 110 6.44 8.79 16.26
N GLU A 111 5.39 7.97 16.28
CA GLU A 111 5.19 6.93 17.29
C GLU A 111 6.00 5.65 16.99
N SER A 112 6.45 5.46 15.75
CA SER A 112 7.29 4.33 15.34
C SER A 112 8.70 4.80 15.00
N LYS A 113 9.43 5.28 16.01
CA LYS A 113 10.87 5.59 15.91
C LYS A 113 11.24 6.63 14.85
N ASN A 114 10.30 7.49 14.47
CA ASN A 114 10.43 8.43 13.34
C ASN A 114 10.77 7.73 12.01
N GLU A 115 10.27 6.52 11.80
CA GLU A 115 10.49 5.79 10.55
C GLU A 115 9.66 6.35 9.40
N ALA A 116 10.32 6.79 8.33
CA ALA A 116 9.65 7.15 7.09
C ALA A 116 9.74 6.03 6.04
N ALA A 117 10.64 5.06 6.26
CA ALA A 117 10.70 3.86 5.45
C ALA A 117 11.31 2.67 6.18
N VAL A 118 10.92 1.47 5.76
CA VAL A 118 11.44 0.20 6.27
C VAL A 118 11.83 -0.68 5.09
N ASN A 119 13.07 -1.16 5.07
CA ASN A 119 13.50 -2.23 4.17
C ASN A 119 13.38 -3.58 4.86
N PHE A 120 12.98 -4.59 4.10
CA PHE A 120 12.90 -5.97 4.52
C PHE A 120 13.88 -6.82 3.72
N ILE A 121 14.69 -7.60 4.44
CA ILE A 121 15.74 -8.45 3.87
C ILE A 121 15.52 -9.85 4.40
N ILE A 122 15.26 -10.80 3.49
CA ILE A 122 15.09 -12.22 3.81
C ILE A 122 16.47 -12.87 3.76
N ASP A 123 17.15 -12.94 4.91
CA ASP A 123 18.49 -13.51 5.02
C ASP A 123 18.49 -15.04 4.83
N LYS A 124 17.37 -15.71 5.15
CA LYS A 124 17.19 -17.17 5.01
C LYS A 124 15.96 -17.53 4.16
N PRO A 125 16.03 -17.40 2.82
CA PRO A 125 14.86 -17.52 1.94
C PRO A 125 14.19 -18.90 1.97
N ASP A 126 14.95 -19.99 2.01
CA ASP A 126 14.37 -21.35 2.05
C ASP A 126 13.62 -21.63 3.35
N LEU A 127 14.16 -21.14 4.47
CA LEU A 127 13.53 -21.28 5.78
C LEU A 127 12.26 -20.44 5.85
N TYR A 128 12.32 -19.19 5.37
CA TYR A 128 11.12 -18.36 5.26
C TYR A 128 10.06 -19.02 4.38
N LEU A 129 10.42 -19.58 3.22
CA LEU A 129 9.46 -20.23 2.33
C LEU A 129 8.74 -21.40 3.01
N ARG A 130 9.44 -22.21 3.81
CA ARG A 130 8.83 -23.29 4.60
C ARG A 130 7.84 -22.74 5.63
N LYS A 131 8.24 -21.71 6.37
CA LYS A 131 7.37 -21.05 7.37
C LYS A 131 6.15 -20.41 6.70
N LYS A 132 6.34 -19.70 5.59
CA LYS A 132 5.27 -19.08 4.81
C LYS A 132 4.23 -20.10 4.35
N LYS A 133 4.65 -21.29 3.88
CA LYS A 133 3.71 -22.35 3.51
C LYS A 133 2.79 -22.77 4.66
N LEU A 134 3.32 -22.83 5.88
CA LEU A 134 2.52 -23.13 7.08
C LEU A 134 1.54 -22.00 7.39
N ILE A 135 1.96 -20.74 7.24
CA ILE A 135 1.11 -19.57 7.43
C ILE A 135 -0.01 -19.54 6.39
N ASP A 136 0.34 -19.72 5.12
CA ASP A 136 -0.61 -19.75 3.99
C ASP A 136 -1.65 -20.85 4.17
N ALA A 137 -1.24 -22.05 4.59
CA ALA A 137 -2.15 -23.17 4.82
C ALA A 137 -3.17 -22.92 5.93
N ALA A 138 -2.86 -22.00 6.85
CA ALA A 138 -3.77 -21.52 7.89
C ALA A 138 -4.48 -20.20 7.52
N GLU A 139 -4.37 -19.75 6.27
CA GLU A 139 -4.91 -18.45 5.80
C GLU A 139 -4.45 -17.26 6.66
N GLY A 140 -3.25 -17.34 7.22
CA GLY A 140 -2.73 -16.35 8.16
C GLY A 140 -3.29 -16.46 9.60
N ASN A 141 -4.27 -17.31 9.87
CA ASN A 141 -4.92 -17.49 11.17
C ASN A 141 -4.20 -18.54 12.04
N ILE A 142 -2.87 -18.43 12.13
CA ILE A 142 -2.04 -19.26 13.00
C ILE A 142 -1.29 -18.39 14.00
N ASP A 143 -1.29 -18.83 15.25
CA ASP A 143 -0.40 -18.29 16.28
C ASP A 143 0.96 -18.98 16.17
N LEU A 144 1.88 -18.34 15.46
CA LEU A 144 3.26 -18.78 15.36
C LEU A 144 4.06 -18.15 16.47
N LYS A 145 4.77 -19.01 17.22
CA LYS A 145 5.80 -18.57 18.15
C LYS A 145 6.77 -17.61 17.44
N ASP A 146 7.12 -16.52 18.11
CA ASP A 146 8.11 -15.57 17.61
C ASP A 146 9.44 -16.28 17.31
N ASP A 147 9.82 -16.25 16.03
CA ASP A 147 11.04 -16.82 15.46
C ASP A 147 12.05 -15.74 15.05
N SER A 148 11.92 -14.51 15.55
CA SER A 148 12.88 -13.40 15.32
C SER A 148 14.33 -13.80 15.66
N ASN A 149 14.52 -14.62 16.70
CA ASN A 149 15.82 -15.16 17.10
C ASN A 149 16.44 -16.12 16.06
N GLU A 150 15.64 -16.72 15.17
CA GLU A 150 16.14 -17.51 14.04
C GLU A 150 16.83 -16.63 12.97
N LYS A 151 16.71 -15.29 13.07
CA LYS A 151 17.34 -14.30 12.19
C LYS A 151 17.04 -14.57 10.71
N ILE A 152 15.76 -14.75 10.41
CA ILE A 152 15.25 -15.06 9.06
C ILE A 152 15.02 -13.78 8.27
N ILE A 153 14.38 -12.79 8.90
CA ILE A 153 13.99 -11.52 8.29
C ILE A 153 14.63 -10.38 9.08
N ARG A 154 15.48 -9.62 8.40
CA ARG A 154 16.09 -8.40 8.93
C ARG A 154 15.34 -7.18 8.41
N VAL A 155 15.19 -6.18 9.27
CA VAL A 155 14.65 -4.88 8.90
C VAL A 155 15.69 -3.78 9.07
N GLU A 156 15.64 -2.82 8.16
CA GLU A 156 16.42 -1.59 8.22
C GLU A 156 15.45 -0.41 8.19
N ILE A 157 15.62 0.53 9.13
CA ILE A 157 14.70 1.64 9.36
C ILE A 157 15.37 2.93 8.90
N PHE A 158 14.62 3.76 8.17
CA PHE A 158 15.11 5.00 7.58
C PHE A 158 14.27 6.20 8.03
N ASP A 159 14.93 7.33 8.22
CA ASP A 159 14.30 8.61 8.56
C ASP A 159 13.68 9.31 7.33
N GLU A 160 13.13 10.51 7.55
CA GLU A 160 12.54 11.37 6.51
C GLU A 160 13.51 11.80 5.40
N ASN A 161 14.82 11.78 5.68
CA ASN A 161 15.88 12.06 4.72
C ASN A 161 16.35 10.78 4.00
N ASN A 162 15.67 9.66 4.25
CA ASN A 162 16.03 8.34 3.77
C ASN A 162 17.43 7.90 4.23
N LEU A 163 17.84 8.32 5.43
CA LEU A 163 19.08 7.91 6.08
C LEU A 163 18.78 6.79 7.10
N PRO A 164 19.64 5.77 7.19
CA PRO A 164 19.44 4.69 8.16
C PRO A 164 19.48 5.20 9.62
N ILE A 165 18.47 4.84 10.41
CA ILE A 165 18.42 5.13 11.85
C ILE A 165 19.20 4.06 12.60
N ARG A 166 20.51 4.29 12.77
CA ARG A 166 21.47 3.28 13.25
C ARG A 166 21.14 2.69 14.63
N GLU A 167 20.51 3.45 15.51
CA GLU A 167 20.15 3.02 16.87
C GLU A 167 19.26 1.77 16.88
N PHE A 168 18.45 1.57 15.84
CA PHE A 168 17.51 0.46 15.74
C PHE A 168 17.99 -0.66 14.82
N GLN A 169 19.28 -0.72 14.51
CA GLN A 169 19.82 -1.68 13.56
C GLN A 169 20.98 -2.51 14.14
N PRO A 170 21.06 -3.82 13.82
CA PRO A 170 20.10 -4.59 13.04
C PRO A 170 18.90 -5.00 13.91
N THR A 171 17.68 -4.87 13.37
CA THR A 171 16.47 -5.45 13.99
C THR A 171 16.03 -6.65 13.17
N TYR A 172 15.67 -7.74 13.83
CA TYR A 172 15.05 -8.91 13.21
C TYR A 172 13.59 -9.01 13.63
N ILE A 173 12.73 -9.44 12.71
CA ILE A 173 11.30 -9.65 12.97
C ILE A 173 10.93 -11.10 12.72
N SER A 174 9.83 -11.54 13.32
CA SER A 174 9.30 -12.88 13.09
C SER A 174 8.82 -13.05 11.64
N SER A 175 8.82 -14.30 11.16
CA SER A 175 8.24 -14.69 9.87
C SER A 175 6.76 -14.30 9.79
N LYS A 176 6.03 -14.38 10.90
CA LYS A 176 4.61 -14.00 10.97
C LYS A 176 4.41 -12.48 10.88
N THR A 177 5.27 -11.71 11.53
CA THR A 177 5.29 -10.25 11.43
C THR A 177 5.55 -9.83 9.99
N TYR A 178 6.57 -10.39 9.34
CA TYR A 178 6.89 -10.09 7.95
C TYR A 178 5.75 -10.50 6.99
N TYR A 179 5.11 -11.65 7.23
CA TYR A 179 3.94 -12.08 6.46
C TYR A 179 2.81 -11.04 6.51
N ASN A 180 2.47 -10.54 7.70
CA ASN A 180 1.43 -9.52 7.86
C ASN A 180 1.79 -8.20 7.14
N TYR A 181 3.07 -7.80 7.13
CA TYR A 181 3.53 -6.67 6.33
C TYR A 181 3.39 -6.94 4.82
N ASN A 182 3.81 -8.14 4.37
CA ASN A 182 3.75 -8.53 2.96
C ASN A 182 2.33 -8.49 2.41
N ASP A 183 1.37 -8.94 3.22
CA ASP A 183 -0.06 -8.94 2.89
C ASP A 183 -0.74 -7.60 3.21
N ARG A 184 0.06 -6.60 3.63
CA ARG A 184 -0.36 -5.23 3.88
C ARG A 184 -1.49 -5.15 4.93
N MET A 185 -1.41 -5.95 5.97
CA MET A 185 -2.37 -5.87 7.09
C MET A 185 -2.09 -4.67 8.01
N TYR A 186 -0.88 -4.11 7.96
CA TYR A 186 -0.45 -2.96 8.74
C TYR A 186 -1.02 -1.63 8.20
N TRP A 187 -1.43 -0.75 9.13
CA TRP A 187 -1.76 0.66 8.92
C TRP A 187 -1.12 1.49 10.05
N PRO A 188 -0.44 2.60 9.74
CA PRO A 188 0.01 3.58 10.73
C PRO A 188 -1.14 4.47 11.21
#